data_AF-A0A7X6ZLK5-F1
#
_entry.id   AF-A0A7X6ZLK5-F1
#
_cell.length_a   1.000
_cell.length_b   1.000
_cell.length_c   1.000
_cell.angle_alpha   90.00
_cell.angle_beta   90.00
_cell.angle_gamma   90.00
#
_symmetry.space_group_name_H-M   'P 1'
#
loop_
_entity.id
_entity.type
_entity.pdbx_description
1 polymer ?
#
loop_
_entity_poly.entity_id
_entity_poly.type
_entity_poly.pdbx_seq_one_letter_code
_entity_poly.pdbx_strand_id
1 'polypeptide(L)'
;MKLREITAVMEEFAPLSYQESYDNSGLLIGDYDMEVKGILLCIDVTDAVIDEAISLGVNLIISYHPLIFSGLKRVIGDNLVERCVIKAIKSNIAVYSAHTNMDNVFE
;
A
#
# COMPACT_ATOMS: atom_id res chain seq x y z
N MET A 1 -1.50 17.10 -2.83
CA MET A 1 -2.69 16.27 -3.11
C MET A 1 -2.89 15.33 -1.94
N LYS A 2 -4.12 15.17 -1.46
CA LYS A 2 -4.47 14.26 -0.38
C LYS A 2 -4.46 12.82 -0.88
N LEU A 3 -4.11 11.87 -0.01
CA LEU A 3 -4.04 10.46 -0.38
C LEU A 3 -5.38 9.96 -0.94
N ARG A 4 -6.52 10.41 -0.38
CA ARG A 4 -7.85 10.07 -0.90
C ARG A 4 -8.10 10.48 -2.35
N GLU A 5 -7.48 11.56 -2.81
CA GLU A 5 -7.64 12.03 -4.19
C GLU A 5 -6.88 11.11 -5.14
N ILE A 6 -5.73 10.58 -4.71
CA ILE A 6 -4.95 9.60 -5.46
C ILE A 6 -5.69 8.26 -5.54
N THR A 7 -6.15 7.75 -4.39
CA THR A 7 -6.86 6.46 -4.37
C THR A 7 -8.17 6.54 -5.14
N ALA A 8 -8.88 7.67 -5.12
CA ALA A 8 -10.08 7.87 -5.93
C ALA A 8 -9.80 7.72 -7.43
N VAL A 9 -8.71 8.29 -7.95
CA VAL A 9 -8.33 8.15 -9.37
C VAL A 9 -7.93 6.70 -9.69
N MET A 10 -7.18 6.06 -8.80
CA MET A 10 -6.79 4.65 -8.98
C MET A 10 -8.01 3.72 -8.99
N GLU A 11 -8.96 3.95 -8.10
CA GLU A 11 -10.18 3.15 -7.95
C GLU A 11 -11.25 3.48 -8.99
N GLU A 12 -11.16 4.63 -9.67
CA GLU A 12 -11.93 4.90 -10.89
C GLU A 12 -11.46 4.01 -12.04
N PHE A 13 -10.14 3.82 -12.17
CA PHE A 13 -9.55 2.93 -13.19
C PHE A 13 -9.68 1.45 -12.83
N ALA A 14 -9.38 1.09 -11.57
CA ALA A 14 -9.41 -0.26 -11.03
C ALA A 14 -10.28 -0.34 -9.77
N PRO A 15 -11.61 -0.30 -9.89
CA PRO A 15 -12.54 -0.40 -8.76
C PRO A 15 -12.19 -1.53 -7.80
N LEU A 16 -12.20 -1.25 -6.49
CA LEU A 16 -11.96 -2.28 -5.46
C LEU A 16 -12.96 -3.44 -5.54
N SER A 17 -14.14 -3.23 -6.14
CA SER A 17 -15.13 -4.30 -6.39
C SER A 17 -14.66 -5.34 -7.42
N TYR A 18 -13.59 -5.08 -8.16
CA TYR A 18 -13.03 -6.03 -9.14
C TYR A 18 -12.03 -6.99 -8.49
N GLN A 19 -11.67 -6.80 -7.23
CA GLN A 19 -10.79 -7.73 -6.55
C GLN A 19 -11.48 -9.08 -6.32
N GLU A 20 -10.70 -10.16 -6.38
CA GLU A 20 -11.15 -11.50 -6.04
C GLU A 20 -11.56 -11.60 -4.56
N SER A 21 -12.43 -12.55 -4.24
CA SER A 21 -13.00 -12.68 -2.87
C SER A 21 -11.98 -12.93 -1.76
N TYR A 22 -10.78 -13.40 -2.10
CA TYR A 22 -9.69 -13.67 -1.17
C TYR A 22 -8.71 -12.50 -1.04
N ASP A 23 -8.85 -11.47 -1.87
CA ASP A 23 -7.87 -10.41 -2.01
C ASP A 23 -7.98 -9.35 -0.89
N ASN A 24 -6.95 -8.50 -0.80
CA ASN A 24 -6.93 -7.34 0.09
C ASN A 24 -6.30 -6.13 -0.63
N SER A 25 -6.95 -5.67 -1.69
CA SER A 25 -6.59 -4.45 -2.42
C SER A 25 -7.12 -3.19 -1.72
N GLY A 26 -6.44 -2.06 -1.88
CA GLY A 26 -6.78 -0.77 -1.28
C GLY A 26 -5.70 -0.21 -0.35
N LEU A 27 -6.07 0.78 0.47
CA LEU A 27 -5.17 1.35 1.48
C LEU A 27 -5.02 0.39 2.67
N LEU A 28 -3.81 -0.12 2.89
CA LEU A 28 -3.51 -1.06 3.97
C LEU A 28 -2.86 -0.39 5.19
N ILE A 29 -2.10 0.67 4.97
CA ILE A 29 -1.42 1.46 6.01
C ILE A 29 -1.50 2.93 5.61
N GLY A 30 -1.88 3.81 6.54
CA GLY A 30 -1.85 5.25 6.34
C GLY A 30 -3.15 5.94 6.73
N ASP A 31 -3.29 7.18 6.27
CA ASP A 31 -4.44 8.04 6.50
C ASP A 31 -4.87 8.68 5.17
N TYR A 32 -6.14 8.55 4.80
CA TYR A 32 -6.71 9.13 3.58
C TYR A 32 -6.54 10.67 3.51
N ASP A 33 -6.50 11.34 4.66
CA ASP A 33 -6.36 12.79 4.75
C ASP A 33 -4.89 13.27 4.84
N MET A 34 -3.91 12.36 4.71
CA MET A 34 -2.51 12.76 4.67
C MET A 34 -2.15 13.44 3.33
N GLU A 35 -1.21 14.38 3.38
CA GLU A 35 -0.65 15.00 2.18
C GLU A 35 0.45 14.11 1.59
N VAL A 36 0.33 13.77 0.30
CA VAL A 36 1.32 12.95 -0.41
C VAL A 36 2.40 13.84 -1.03
N LYS A 37 3.65 13.55 -0.67
CA LYS A 37 4.88 14.23 -1.11
C LYS A 37 5.49 13.57 -2.35
N GLY A 38 5.24 12.28 -2.52
CA GLY A 38 5.69 11.49 -3.66
C GLY A 38 5.27 10.04 -3.51
N ILE A 39 5.42 9.30 -4.60
CA ILE A 39 4.91 7.93 -4.74
C ILE A 39 6.05 7.02 -5.20
N LEU A 40 6.25 5.89 -4.53
CA LEU A 40 7.10 4.80 -4.99
C LEU A 40 6.23 3.63 -5.46
N LEU A 41 6.47 3.14 -6.68
CA LEU A 41 5.79 1.96 -7.21
C LEU A 41 6.66 0.72 -7.00
N CYS A 42 6.08 -0.39 -6.55
CA CYS A 42 6.79 -1.66 -6.42
C CYS A 42 5.87 -2.87 -6.65
N ILE A 43 6.46 -4.06 -6.78
CA ILE A 43 5.70 -5.33 -6.75
C ILE A 43 5.44 -5.74 -5.30
N ASP A 44 6.51 -5.96 -4.53
CA ASP A 44 6.46 -6.35 -3.13
C ASP A 44 6.92 -5.23 -2.21
N VAL A 45 6.26 -5.06 -1.06
CA VAL A 45 6.75 -4.18 0.00
C VAL A 45 7.73 -4.96 0.88
N THR A 46 8.98 -4.52 0.89
CA THR A 46 10.06 -5.11 1.71
C THR A 46 10.72 -4.03 2.56
N ASP A 47 11.53 -4.44 3.54
CA ASP A 47 12.33 -3.52 4.34
C ASP A 47 13.16 -2.55 3.48
N ALA A 48 13.71 -3.04 2.36
CA ALA A 48 14.52 -2.26 1.42
C ALA A 48 13.70 -1.25 0.61
N VAL A 49 12.48 -1.61 0.20
CA VAL A 49 11.56 -0.69 -0.50
C VAL A 49 11.11 0.44 0.43
N ILE A 50 10.88 0.13 1.72
CA ILE A 50 10.58 1.17 2.70
C ILE A 50 11.80 2.08 2.92
N ASP A 51 13.02 1.52 2.98
CA ASP A 51 14.24 2.33 3.05
C ASP A 51 14.44 3.22 1.82
N GLU A 52 14.14 2.71 0.63
CA GLU A 52 14.15 3.48 -0.61
C GLU A 52 13.15 4.64 -0.55
N ALA A 53 11.91 4.39 -0.11
CA ALA A 53 10.91 5.43 0.05
C ALA A 53 11.36 6.54 1.02
N ILE A 54 11.96 6.15 2.16
CA ILE A 54 12.55 7.09 3.13
C ILE A 54 13.67 7.90 2.47
N SER A 55 14.59 7.23 1.75
CA SER A 55 15.73 7.88 1.09
C SER A 55 15.30 8.85 0.01
N LEU A 56 14.22 8.56 -0.71
CA LEU A 56 13.65 9.42 -1.74
C LEU A 56 12.77 10.54 -1.16
N GLY A 57 12.48 10.51 0.15
CA GLY A 57 11.60 11.49 0.80
C GLY A 57 10.13 11.38 0.39
N VAL A 58 9.71 10.22 -0.13
CA VAL A 58 8.33 9.94 -0.53
C VAL A 58 7.56 9.29 0.61
N ASN A 59 6.24 9.41 0.62
CA ASN A 59 5.40 8.96 1.74
C ASN A 59 4.17 8.17 1.32
N LEU A 60 4.15 7.66 0.09
CA LEU A 60 3.19 6.68 -0.40
C LEU A 60 3.94 5.60 -1.19
N ILE A 61 3.75 4.34 -0.81
CA ILE A 61 4.13 3.18 -1.60
C ILE A 61 2.86 2.59 -2.22
N ILE A 62 2.86 2.39 -3.53
CA ILE A 62 1.84 1.62 -4.24
C ILE A 62 2.50 0.30 -4.65
N SER A 63 1.94 -0.79 -4.14
CA SER A 63 2.41 -2.15 -4.36
C SER A 63 1.43 -2.94 -5.22
N TYR A 64 1.92 -3.94 -5.95
CA TYR A 64 1.04 -4.93 -6.57
C TYR A 64 0.60 -5.98 -5.55
N HIS A 65 1.53 -6.64 -4.85
CA HIS A 65 1.17 -7.63 -3.83
C HIS A 65 0.77 -6.96 -2.50
N PRO A 66 -0.37 -7.33 -1.89
CA PRO A 66 -0.79 -6.81 -0.59
C PRO A 66 0.21 -7.11 0.52
N LEU A 67 0.80 -6.08 1.14
CA LEU A 67 1.68 -6.26 2.28
C LEU A 67 0.97 -7.00 3.43
N ILE A 68 -0.27 -6.60 3.72
CA ILE A 68 -1.16 -7.31 4.63
C ILE A 68 -2.13 -8.12 3.77
N PHE A 69 -1.82 -9.39 3.51
CA PHE A 69 -2.74 -10.26 2.75
C PHE A 69 -3.80 -10.90 3.63
N SER A 70 -3.43 -11.29 4.86
CA SER A 70 -4.34 -11.84 5.87
C SER A 70 -4.28 -11.02 7.15
N GLY A 71 -5.39 -10.94 7.89
CA GLY A 71 -5.50 -10.16 9.12
C GLY A 71 -4.40 -10.48 10.14
N LEU A 72 -3.71 -9.44 10.63
CA LEU A 72 -2.65 -9.55 11.63
C LEU A 72 -3.24 -9.66 13.03
N LYS A 73 -2.86 -10.70 13.78
CA LYS A 73 -3.27 -10.88 15.19
C LYS A 73 -2.36 -10.14 16.18
N ARG A 74 -1.13 -9.84 15.77
CA ARG A 74 -0.13 -9.11 16.53
C ARG A 74 0.81 -8.37 15.58
N VAL A 75 1.42 -7.30 16.06
CA VAL A 75 2.39 -6.49 15.31
C VAL A 75 3.55 -6.18 16.25
N ILE A 76 4.49 -7.11 16.32
CA ILE A 76 5.66 -7.06 17.21
C ILE A 76 6.99 -7.22 16.44
N GLY A 77 6.92 -7.41 15.12
CA GLY A 77 8.10 -7.45 14.24
C GLY A 77 8.70 -8.85 14.09
N ASP A 78 7.95 -9.89 14.45
CA ASP A 78 8.40 -11.30 14.39
C ASP A 78 8.65 -11.78 12.95
N ASN A 79 7.95 -11.21 11.97
CA ASN A 79 8.04 -11.58 10.56
C ASN A 79 8.17 -10.35 9.66
N LEU A 80 8.41 -10.58 8.37
CA LEU A 80 8.63 -9.53 7.38
C LEU A 80 7.46 -8.55 7.30
N VAL A 81 6.22 -9.06 7.26
CA VAL A 81 5.02 -8.23 7.17
C VAL A 81 4.94 -7.30 8.37
N GLU A 82 5.04 -7.85 9.59
CA GLU A 82 5.00 -7.06 10.81
C GLU A 82 6.12 -6.01 10.87
N ARG A 83 7.36 -6.36 10.48
CA ARG A 83 8.47 -5.39 10.45
C ARG A 83 8.19 -4.26 9.47
N CYS A 84 7.73 -4.58 8.26
CA CYS A 84 7.38 -3.60 7.25
C CYS A 84 6.23 -2.69 7.73
N VAL A 85 5.20 -3.26 8.37
CA VAL A 85 4.10 -2.49 8.96
C VAL A 85 4.62 -1.50 10.01
N ILE A 86 5.42 -1.98 10.97
CA ILE A 86 5.99 -1.13 12.02
C ILE A 86 6.83 -0.01 11.42
N LYS A 87 7.68 -0.34 10.44
CA LYS A 87 8.58 0.61 9.80
C LYS A 87 7.84 1.65 8.97
N ALA A 88 6.86 1.24 8.17
CA ALA A 88 6.02 2.15 7.39
C ALA A 88 5.27 3.14 8.29
N ILE A 89 4.63 2.66 9.36
CA ILE A 89 3.94 3.50 10.34
C ILE A 89 4.90 4.48 11.01
N LYS A 90 6.05 4.01 11.51
CA LYS A 90 7.04 4.88 12.19
C LYS A 90 7.65 5.94 11.27
N SER A 91 7.78 5.64 9.98
CA SER A 91 8.31 6.56 8.98
C SER A 91 7.23 7.43 8.33
N ASN A 92 5.97 7.34 8.78
CA ASN A 92 4.83 8.06 8.22
C ASN A 92 4.67 7.82 6.70
N ILE A 93 4.83 6.57 6.27
CA ILE A 93 4.66 6.12 4.89
C ILE A 93 3.36 5.32 4.79
N ALA A 94 2.49 5.72 3.86
CA ALA A 94 1.32 4.95 3.51
C ALA A 94 1.64 3.81 2.54
N VAL A 95 0.86 2.73 2.60
CA VAL A 95 0.95 1.57 1.69
C VAL A 95 -0.42 1.30 1.11
N TYR A 96 -0.55 1.46 -0.20
CA TYR A 96 -1.70 1.04 -0.98
C TYR A 96 -1.32 -0.18 -1.83
N SER A 97 -2.24 -1.12 -2.00
CA SER A 97 -2.03 -2.30 -2.84
C SER A 97 -3.08 -2.38 -3.95
N ALA A 98 -2.63 -2.48 -5.19
CA ALA A 98 -3.46 -2.69 -6.37
C ALA A 98 -3.13 -4.08 -6.92
N HIS A 99 -3.91 -5.09 -6.56
CA HIS A 99 -3.61 -6.50 -6.82
C HIS A 99 -4.60 -7.06 -7.85
N THR A 100 -5.51 -7.95 -7.46
CA THR A 100 -6.43 -8.58 -8.41
C THR A 100 -7.46 -7.60 -8.98
N ASN A 101 -7.77 -6.50 -8.29
CA ASN A 101 -8.60 -5.44 -8.87
C ASN A 101 -7.94 -4.82 -10.10
N MET A 102 -6.61 -4.73 -10.12
CA MET A 102 -5.83 -4.22 -11.24
C MET A 102 -5.75 -5.26 -12.37
N ASP A 103 -5.57 -6.54 -12.03
CA ASP A 103 -5.56 -7.63 -13.03
C ASP A 103 -6.89 -7.75 -13.78
N ASN A 104 -8.00 -7.46 -13.09
CA ASN A 104 -9.34 -7.55 -13.62
C ASN A 104 -9.80 -6.28 -14.37
N VAL A 105 -8.93 -5.27 -14.52
CA VAL A 105 -9.16 -4.15 -15.43
C VAL A 105 -8.86 -4.61 -16.85
N PHE A 106 -9.86 -5.16 -17.54
CA PHE A 106 -9.77 -5.48 -18.96
C PHE A 106 -10.50 -4.42 -19.81
N GLU A 107 -9.81 -3.95 -20.87
CA GLU A 107 -10.41 -3.37 -22.09
C GLU A 107 -11.14 -4.45 -22.92
#